data_AF-A0A5C4WMN4-F1
#
_entry.id   AF-A0A5C4WMN4-F1
#
_cell.length_a   1.000
_cell.length_b   1.000
_cell.length_c   1.000
_cell.angle_alpha   90.00
_cell.angle_beta   90.00
_cell.angle_gamma   90.00
#
_symmetry.space_group_name_H-M   'P 1'
#
loop_
_entity.id
_entity.type
_entity.pdbx_description
1 polymer ?
#
loop_
_entity_poly.entity_id
_entity_poly.type
_entity_poly.pdbx_seq_one_letter_code
_entity_poly.pdbx_strand_id
1 'polypeptide(L)'
;MHFVGIDLAWGERRPTGVAVLDGDGRLLAVSAAQSDQEVVAALASYVEGECLVAIDAPIVVTNPTGNRPAEAALNKDFARFDAGAHPTNTGRPEFRDQPRAARIAALLGLDVNPRSRRPRRAIEVYPHPATVALFRLGRTLKYKNKPGRDLEHMRAELLVLLGLVEGLVAADPPLQVGALPAWTALRSVAETATRKSELRAVEDQVDAVVCAYVALFAERRPQDTTTYGDLETGYIVTPTLPPDLEPAPRPTRDATEALDIGAAVRRYAELQPALRQVTDGFVRLVTTILDEAGINYLTVTGRAKSVSSFAAKAARTSGGRPLYADPLREITDQIGVRVITYVDSDVQAVVDLLDDQAVVHDDRDLGQETASEGRFGYSSRHLLVGVDPAGDGDPADDVLQGHQAAIQIRTVLQHAWAEFEHDIRYKGTVPAEHVLELDRRFTLAAGLLELADREFSTIRDLLREGPTEADDEGDDERDDYDDHDPRISPRELAAFLAGQYADAGWSRTDHYAWISALVLELGITSLAALGEALRSVDDEALRERMGYRYPPGAVRRLDDALLWVYGDRYVDLRGNAHRAGALRARWAKMRGED
;
A
#
# COMPACT_ATOMS: atom_id res chain seq x y z
N MET A 1 -3.70 -22.44 -24.18
CA MET A 1 -4.77 -21.62 -24.78
C MET A 1 -4.54 -20.17 -24.38
N HIS A 2 -4.71 -19.22 -25.31
CA HIS A 2 -4.68 -17.78 -25.02
C HIS A 2 -6.10 -17.20 -24.98
N PHE A 3 -6.32 -16.22 -24.11
CA PHE A 3 -7.56 -15.46 -24.05
C PHE A 3 -7.27 -14.02 -24.47
N VAL A 4 -7.97 -13.54 -25.49
CA VAL A 4 -7.69 -12.24 -26.09
C VAL A 4 -8.88 -11.34 -25.89
N GLY A 5 -8.64 -10.08 -25.58
CA GLY A 5 -9.65 -9.05 -25.49
C GLY A 5 -9.38 -7.92 -26.47
N ILE A 6 -10.42 -7.44 -27.13
CA ILE A 6 -10.37 -6.33 -28.07
C ILE A 6 -11.47 -5.32 -27.70
N ASP A 7 -11.11 -4.14 -27.18
CA ASP A 7 -12.05 -3.01 -27.07
C ASP A 7 -12.07 -2.28 -28.42
N LEU A 8 -13.02 -2.68 -29.27
CA LEU A 8 -13.01 -2.33 -30.68
C LEU A 8 -13.78 -1.05 -30.94
N ALA A 9 -13.06 0.00 -31.33
CA ALA A 9 -13.71 1.17 -31.89
C ALA A 9 -14.49 0.80 -33.17
N TRP A 10 -15.76 1.19 -33.27
CA TRP A 10 -16.60 0.80 -34.40
C TRP A 10 -16.10 1.32 -35.76
N GLY A 11 -15.34 2.42 -35.78
CA GLY A 11 -14.71 2.99 -36.98
C GLY A 11 -13.18 2.88 -36.96
N GLU A 12 -12.56 3.07 -38.14
CA GLU A 12 -11.13 2.77 -38.39
C GLU A 12 -10.15 3.87 -37.96
N ARG A 13 -10.62 5.02 -37.46
CA ARG A 13 -9.76 6.17 -37.11
C ARG A 13 -9.45 6.28 -35.62
N ARG A 14 -10.09 5.46 -34.79
CA ARG A 14 -9.99 5.52 -33.33
C ARG A 14 -9.14 4.37 -32.83
N PRO A 15 -8.30 4.62 -31.81
CA PRO A 15 -7.51 3.56 -31.21
C PRO A 15 -8.42 2.44 -30.68
N THR A 16 -7.90 1.23 -30.72
CA THR A 16 -8.52 -0.02 -30.28
C THR A 16 -7.60 -0.62 -29.23
N GLY A 17 -8.13 -0.94 -28.06
CA GLY A 17 -7.37 -1.65 -27.04
C GLY A 17 -7.25 -3.12 -27.40
N VAL A 18 -6.09 -3.71 -27.14
CA VAL A 18 -5.82 -5.14 -27.31
C VAL A 18 -5.13 -5.65 -26.05
N ALA A 19 -5.61 -6.78 -25.52
CA ALA A 19 -5.00 -7.45 -24.38
C ALA A 19 -4.97 -8.96 -24.58
N VAL A 20 -3.95 -9.61 -24.00
CA VAL A 20 -3.76 -11.06 -24.09
C VAL A 20 -3.47 -11.64 -22.72
N LEU A 21 -4.23 -12.67 -22.34
CA LEU A 21 -4.01 -13.50 -21.16
C LEU A 21 -3.54 -14.90 -21.56
N ASP A 22 -2.73 -15.52 -20.72
CA ASP A 22 -2.45 -16.96 -20.79
C ASP A 22 -3.54 -17.80 -20.10
N GLY A 23 -3.32 -19.12 -20.05
CA GLY A 23 -4.23 -20.09 -19.45
C GLY A 23 -4.47 -19.92 -17.94
N ASP A 24 -3.54 -19.27 -17.25
CA ASP A 24 -3.54 -19.04 -15.80
C ASP A 24 -4.03 -17.63 -15.44
N GLY A 25 -4.43 -16.84 -16.44
CA GLY A 25 -4.93 -15.48 -16.27
C GLY A 25 -3.84 -14.42 -16.11
N ARG A 26 -2.59 -14.70 -16.50
CA ARG A 26 -1.52 -13.69 -16.54
C ARG A 26 -1.65 -12.81 -17.76
N LEU A 27 -1.58 -11.50 -17.56
CA LEU A 27 -1.56 -10.53 -18.64
C LEU A 27 -0.20 -10.56 -19.35
N LEU A 28 -0.17 -11.10 -20.57
CA LEU A 28 1.04 -11.23 -21.40
C LEU A 28 1.33 -9.97 -22.20
N ALA A 29 0.27 -9.31 -22.68
CA ALA A 29 0.39 -8.12 -23.51
C ALA A 29 -0.83 -7.21 -23.33
N VAL A 30 -0.59 -5.90 -23.38
CA VAL A 30 -1.62 -4.87 -23.51
C VAL A 30 -1.06 -3.74 -24.37
N SER A 31 -1.84 -3.29 -25.36
CA SER A 31 -1.43 -2.23 -26.29
C SER A 31 -2.63 -1.57 -26.95
N ALA A 32 -2.41 -0.38 -27.52
CA ALA A 32 -3.36 0.26 -28.43
C ALA A 32 -2.95 0.02 -29.90
N ALA A 33 -3.93 -0.20 -30.76
CA ALA A 33 -3.77 -0.33 -32.21
C ALA A 33 -4.66 0.69 -32.95
N GLN A 34 -4.17 1.26 -34.04
CA GLN A 34 -4.90 2.28 -34.82
C GLN A 34 -5.61 1.73 -36.05
N SER A 35 -5.21 0.54 -36.53
CA SER A 35 -5.75 -0.09 -37.75
C SER A 35 -6.06 -1.57 -37.54
N ASP A 36 -6.87 -2.15 -38.43
CA ASP A 36 -7.16 -3.60 -38.40
C ASP A 36 -5.90 -4.44 -38.59
N GLN A 37 -4.96 -3.97 -39.44
CA GLN A 37 -3.67 -4.62 -39.65
C GLN A 37 -2.82 -4.60 -38.40
N GLU A 38 -2.81 -3.49 -37.65
CA GLU A 38 -2.10 -3.43 -36.36
C GLU A 38 -2.74 -4.34 -35.31
N VAL A 39 -4.07 -4.44 -35.26
CA VAL A 39 -4.76 -5.40 -34.38
C VAL A 39 -4.36 -6.83 -34.73
N VAL A 40 -4.40 -7.20 -36.02
CA VAL A 40 -4.00 -8.53 -36.48
C VAL A 40 -2.52 -8.81 -36.18
N ALA A 41 -1.64 -7.84 -36.42
CA ALA A 41 -0.21 -7.97 -36.17
C ALA A 41 0.10 -8.12 -34.67
N ALA A 42 -0.57 -7.37 -33.80
CA ALA A 42 -0.42 -7.46 -32.35
C ALA A 42 -0.86 -8.82 -31.80
N LEU A 43 -1.80 -9.49 -32.48
CA LEU A 43 -2.37 -10.77 -32.06
C LEU A 43 -1.75 -11.99 -32.72
N ALA A 44 -0.99 -11.82 -33.81
CA ALA A 44 -0.56 -12.88 -34.71
C ALA A 44 0.02 -14.09 -33.96
N SER A 45 0.99 -13.87 -33.07
CA SER A 45 1.67 -14.93 -32.30
C SER A 45 0.80 -15.60 -31.23
N TYR A 46 -0.28 -14.95 -30.78
CA TYR A 46 -1.14 -15.47 -29.72
C TYR A 46 -2.32 -16.27 -30.26
N VAL A 47 -2.64 -16.11 -31.54
CA VAL A 47 -3.80 -16.74 -32.20
C VAL A 47 -3.42 -17.84 -33.19
N GLU A 48 -2.15 -18.28 -33.24
CA GLU A 48 -1.71 -19.43 -34.02
C GLU A 48 -2.25 -20.76 -33.45
N GLY A 49 -2.18 -20.89 -32.11
CA GLY A 49 -2.66 -22.05 -31.36
C GLY A 49 -4.10 -21.90 -30.86
N GLU A 50 -4.46 -22.66 -29.82
CA GLU A 50 -5.79 -22.54 -29.20
C GLU A 50 -6.01 -21.15 -28.60
N CYS A 51 -7.09 -20.49 -28.99
CA CYS A 51 -7.46 -19.17 -28.49
C CYS A 51 -8.97 -18.92 -28.47
N LEU A 52 -9.38 -18.06 -27.53
CA LEU A 52 -10.71 -17.46 -27.50
C LEU A 52 -10.57 -15.94 -27.47
N VAL A 53 -11.08 -15.28 -28.50
CA VAL A 53 -11.02 -13.83 -28.67
C VAL A 53 -12.37 -13.19 -28.33
N ALA A 54 -12.42 -12.43 -27.25
CA ALA A 54 -13.57 -11.61 -26.87
C ALA A 54 -13.45 -10.22 -27.48
N ILE A 55 -14.46 -9.80 -28.24
CA ILE A 55 -14.49 -8.52 -28.96
C ILE A 55 -15.65 -7.67 -28.43
N ASP A 56 -15.35 -6.47 -27.91
CA ASP A 56 -16.36 -5.45 -27.57
C ASP A 56 -16.84 -4.73 -28.83
N ALA A 57 -17.50 -5.47 -29.71
CA ALA A 57 -18.23 -4.92 -30.83
C ALA A 57 -19.15 -5.98 -31.46
N PRO A 58 -20.26 -5.54 -32.07
CA PRO A 58 -21.17 -6.42 -32.79
C PRO A 58 -20.48 -7.25 -33.87
N ILE A 59 -20.58 -8.59 -33.77
CA ILE A 59 -20.07 -9.52 -34.82
C ILE A 59 -21.14 -9.73 -35.89
N VAL A 60 -22.38 -10.04 -35.49
CA VAL A 60 -23.49 -10.28 -36.41
C VAL A 60 -24.56 -9.21 -36.24
N VAL A 61 -24.88 -8.52 -37.33
CA VAL A 61 -25.90 -7.46 -37.37
C VAL A 61 -26.75 -7.65 -38.61
N THR A 62 -28.01 -8.03 -38.44
CA THR A 62 -28.93 -8.35 -39.55
C THR A 62 -30.20 -7.50 -39.54
N ASN A 63 -30.49 -6.83 -38.43
CA ASN A 63 -31.69 -6.02 -38.27
C ASN A 63 -31.55 -4.65 -38.97
N PRO A 64 -32.61 -4.15 -39.64
CA PRO A 64 -32.57 -2.87 -40.35
C PRO A 64 -32.59 -1.66 -39.41
N THR A 65 -33.27 -1.75 -38.28
CA THR A 65 -33.42 -0.69 -37.28
C THR A 65 -33.53 -1.27 -35.87
N GLY A 66 -33.43 -0.41 -34.85
CA GLY A 66 -33.64 -0.80 -33.44
C GLY A 66 -32.51 -1.63 -32.85
N ASN A 67 -32.81 -2.32 -31.74
CA ASN A 67 -31.94 -3.28 -31.05
C ASN A 67 -32.03 -4.66 -31.72
N ARG A 68 -30.94 -5.44 -31.73
CA ARG A 68 -31.02 -6.88 -32.01
C ARG A 68 -31.72 -7.58 -30.84
N PRO A 69 -32.21 -8.82 -31.01
CA PRO A 69 -32.72 -9.63 -29.91
C PRO A 69 -31.74 -9.72 -28.73
N ALA A 70 -30.43 -9.76 -29.01
CA ALA A 70 -29.36 -9.74 -28.01
C ALA A 70 -29.39 -8.49 -27.12
N GLU A 71 -29.33 -7.26 -27.67
CA GLU A 71 -29.37 -6.05 -26.82
C GLU A 71 -30.72 -5.91 -26.12
N ALA A 72 -31.83 -6.27 -26.77
CA ALA A 72 -33.15 -6.21 -26.15
C ALA A 72 -33.24 -7.12 -24.92
N ALA A 73 -32.66 -8.32 -24.97
CA ALA A 73 -32.62 -9.25 -23.84
C ALA A 73 -31.64 -8.77 -22.76
N LEU A 74 -30.42 -8.38 -23.13
CA LEU A 74 -29.42 -7.85 -22.19
C LEU A 74 -29.93 -6.61 -21.44
N ASN A 75 -30.65 -5.72 -22.13
CA ASN A 75 -31.19 -4.51 -21.53
C ASN A 75 -32.28 -4.76 -20.49
N LYS A 76 -32.98 -5.91 -20.53
CA LYS A 76 -33.93 -6.27 -19.47
C LYS A 76 -33.22 -6.45 -18.12
N ASP A 77 -32.00 -6.99 -18.15
CA ASP A 77 -31.24 -7.31 -16.94
C ASP A 77 -30.36 -6.12 -16.50
N PHE A 78 -29.68 -5.48 -17.46
CA PHE A 78 -28.59 -4.55 -17.18
C PHE A 78 -28.95 -3.05 -17.31
N ALA A 79 -30.07 -2.68 -17.93
CA ALA A 79 -30.42 -1.26 -18.08
C ALA A 79 -30.65 -0.56 -16.73
N ARG A 80 -31.12 -1.29 -15.71
CA ARG A 80 -31.33 -0.76 -14.35
C ARG A 80 -30.03 -0.35 -13.66
N PHE A 81 -28.89 -0.91 -14.08
CA PHE A 81 -27.53 -0.59 -13.63
C PHE A 81 -26.84 0.47 -14.51
N ASP A 82 -27.54 1.06 -15.49
CA ASP A 82 -26.97 1.91 -16.54
C ASP A 82 -25.99 1.17 -17.49
N ALA A 83 -26.01 -0.16 -17.50
CA ALA A 83 -25.17 -1.03 -18.33
C ALA A 83 -25.91 -1.53 -19.59
N GLY A 84 -26.91 -0.77 -20.06
CA GLY A 84 -27.67 -1.15 -21.25
C GLY A 84 -26.89 -0.94 -22.54
N ALA A 85 -26.96 -1.89 -23.46
CA ALA A 85 -26.38 -1.81 -24.79
C ALA A 85 -27.17 -0.87 -25.70
N HIS A 86 -26.44 -0.16 -26.56
CA HIS A 86 -27.02 0.73 -27.56
C HIS A 86 -27.57 -0.03 -28.78
N PRO A 87 -28.55 0.52 -29.51
CA PRO A 87 -29.08 -0.10 -30.73
C PRO A 87 -28.02 -0.24 -31.82
N THR A 88 -27.79 -1.48 -32.25
CA THR A 88 -26.96 -1.87 -33.38
C THR A 88 -27.86 -2.33 -34.54
N ASN A 89 -27.69 -1.76 -35.74
CA ASN A 89 -28.48 -2.10 -36.93
C ASN A 89 -27.79 -1.66 -38.23
N THR A 90 -28.21 -2.22 -39.37
CA THR A 90 -27.64 -1.94 -40.69
C THR A 90 -27.98 -0.54 -41.24
N GLY A 91 -28.88 0.20 -40.58
CA GLY A 91 -29.10 1.62 -40.84
C GLY A 91 -27.92 2.51 -40.44
N ARG A 92 -27.05 2.05 -39.53
CA ARG A 92 -25.83 2.76 -39.13
C ARG A 92 -24.68 2.48 -40.13
N PRO A 93 -23.92 3.51 -40.56
CA PRO A 93 -22.82 3.33 -41.51
C PRO A 93 -21.80 2.25 -41.10
N GLU A 94 -21.53 2.11 -39.81
CA GLU A 94 -20.54 1.18 -39.25
C GLU A 94 -20.93 -0.30 -39.39
N PHE A 95 -22.21 -0.60 -39.61
CA PHE A 95 -22.75 -1.97 -39.67
C PHE A 95 -23.52 -2.27 -40.96
N ARG A 96 -23.51 -1.36 -41.94
CA ARG A 96 -24.28 -1.50 -43.18
C ARG A 96 -23.86 -2.71 -44.01
N ASP A 97 -22.55 -2.88 -44.17
CA ASP A 97 -21.98 -3.92 -45.01
C ASP A 97 -21.52 -5.10 -44.15
N GLN A 98 -20.35 -4.97 -43.51
CA GLN A 98 -19.82 -5.97 -42.60
C GLN A 98 -19.31 -5.27 -41.33
N PRO A 99 -19.78 -5.68 -40.14
CA PRO A 99 -19.26 -5.15 -38.89
C PRO A 99 -17.74 -5.35 -38.78
N ARG A 100 -17.03 -4.35 -38.25
CA ARG A 100 -15.57 -4.39 -38.08
C ARG A 100 -15.10 -5.62 -37.31
N ALA A 101 -15.84 -6.05 -36.27
CA ALA A 101 -15.53 -7.24 -35.50
C ALA A 101 -15.57 -8.52 -36.34
N ALA A 102 -16.58 -8.69 -37.21
CA ALA A 102 -16.65 -9.83 -38.13
C ALA A 102 -15.49 -9.84 -39.13
N ARG A 103 -15.07 -8.67 -39.61
CA ARG A 103 -13.91 -8.55 -40.50
C ARG A 103 -12.62 -8.96 -39.80
N ILE A 104 -12.38 -8.49 -38.58
CA ILE A 104 -11.21 -8.88 -37.78
C ILE A 104 -11.22 -10.39 -37.48
N ALA A 105 -12.37 -10.94 -37.08
CA ALA A 105 -12.50 -12.37 -36.83
C ALA A 105 -12.20 -13.21 -38.09
N ALA A 106 -12.64 -12.75 -39.27
CA ALA A 106 -12.34 -13.39 -40.55
C ALA A 106 -10.85 -13.31 -40.91
N LEU A 107 -10.21 -12.15 -40.74
CA LEU A 107 -8.76 -11.97 -40.96
C LEU A 107 -7.91 -12.88 -40.08
N LEU A 108 -8.37 -13.15 -38.85
CA LEU A 108 -7.72 -14.05 -37.90
C LEU A 108 -8.10 -15.52 -38.09
N GLY A 109 -9.08 -15.83 -38.94
CA GLY A 109 -9.56 -17.19 -39.19
C GLY A 109 -10.30 -17.81 -38.00
N LEU A 110 -11.04 -17.02 -37.24
CA LEU A 110 -11.72 -17.44 -36.01
C LEU A 110 -13.16 -17.92 -36.28
N ASP A 111 -13.58 -18.98 -35.58
CA ASP A 111 -14.98 -19.40 -35.57
C ASP A 111 -15.80 -18.56 -34.59
N VAL A 112 -16.81 -17.86 -35.10
CA VAL A 112 -17.63 -16.90 -34.33
C VAL A 112 -18.89 -17.51 -33.74
N ASN A 113 -19.10 -18.82 -33.84
CA ASN A 113 -20.22 -19.47 -33.17
C ASN A 113 -19.98 -19.51 -31.65
N PRO A 114 -20.86 -18.91 -30.82
CA PRO A 114 -20.66 -18.85 -29.36
C PRO A 114 -20.70 -20.23 -28.68
N ARG A 115 -21.19 -21.26 -29.38
CA ARG A 115 -21.22 -22.65 -28.92
C ARG A 115 -20.13 -23.51 -29.56
N SER A 116 -19.22 -22.90 -30.33
CA SER A 116 -18.14 -23.63 -31.00
C SER A 116 -17.21 -24.29 -29.98
N ARG A 117 -16.74 -25.49 -30.33
CA ARG A 117 -15.65 -26.19 -29.63
C ARG A 117 -14.35 -26.21 -30.42
N ARG A 118 -14.27 -25.45 -31.52
CA ARG A 118 -13.04 -25.36 -32.31
C ARG A 118 -11.90 -24.75 -31.49
N PRO A 119 -10.63 -25.01 -31.83
CA PRO A 119 -9.51 -24.48 -31.06
C PRO A 119 -9.37 -22.95 -31.15
N ARG A 120 -9.84 -22.33 -32.24
CA ARG A 120 -9.66 -20.90 -32.54
C ARG A 120 -11.02 -20.24 -32.73
N ARG A 121 -11.44 -19.43 -31.76
CA ARG A 121 -12.82 -18.93 -31.64
C ARG A 121 -12.86 -17.43 -31.34
N ALA A 122 -13.97 -16.79 -31.69
CA ALA A 122 -14.27 -15.43 -31.24
C ALA A 122 -15.68 -15.36 -30.65
N ILE A 123 -15.87 -14.49 -29.66
CA ILE A 123 -17.17 -14.16 -29.06
C ILE A 123 -17.34 -12.65 -28.98
N GLU A 124 -18.58 -12.21 -29.13
CA GLU A 124 -18.99 -10.83 -28.85
C GLU A 124 -19.21 -10.65 -27.35
N VAL A 125 -18.62 -9.61 -26.76
CA VAL A 125 -18.75 -9.28 -25.33
C VAL A 125 -19.13 -7.82 -25.14
N TYR A 126 -19.47 -7.43 -23.90
CA TYR A 126 -19.73 -6.04 -23.55
C TYR A 126 -19.21 -5.71 -22.14
N PRO A 127 -18.16 -4.87 -21.98
CA PRO A 127 -17.49 -4.61 -20.70
C PRO A 127 -18.37 -4.00 -19.61
N HIS A 128 -19.34 -3.15 -19.94
CA HIS A 128 -20.16 -2.49 -18.92
C HIS A 128 -21.02 -3.50 -18.12
N PRO A 129 -21.80 -4.39 -18.75
CA PRO A 129 -22.44 -5.52 -18.06
C PRO A 129 -21.47 -6.43 -17.32
N ALA A 130 -20.31 -6.72 -17.94
CA ALA A 130 -19.32 -7.61 -17.34
C ALA A 130 -18.79 -7.05 -16.03
N THR A 131 -18.40 -5.76 -16.00
CA THR A 131 -17.92 -5.10 -14.77
C THR A 131 -19.00 -5.02 -13.70
N VAL A 132 -20.27 -4.80 -14.07
CA VAL A 132 -21.40 -4.85 -13.12
C VAL A 132 -21.52 -6.23 -12.47
N ALA A 133 -21.48 -7.30 -13.26
CA ALA A 133 -21.63 -8.66 -12.76
C ALA A 133 -20.41 -9.12 -11.95
N LEU A 134 -19.20 -8.90 -12.47
CA LEU A 134 -17.93 -9.33 -11.85
C LEU A 134 -17.65 -8.61 -10.53
N PHE A 135 -17.86 -7.29 -10.50
CA PHE A 135 -17.53 -6.45 -9.34
C PHE A 135 -18.75 -6.10 -8.50
N ARG A 136 -19.92 -6.68 -8.83
CA ARG A 136 -21.20 -6.47 -8.14
C ARG A 136 -21.56 -4.98 -8.00
N LEU A 137 -21.35 -4.22 -9.06
CA LEU A 137 -21.57 -2.77 -9.05
C LEU A 137 -23.06 -2.44 -9.08
N GLY A 138 -23.52 -1.59 -8.17
CA GLY A 138 -24.91 -1.09 -8.19
C GLY A 138 -25.25 -0.25 -9.43
N ARG A 139 -24.25 0.35 -10.09
CA ARG A 139 -24.33 1.02 -11.41
C ARG A 139 -22.97 1.00 -12.10
N THR A 140 -22.92 1.23 -13.41
CA THR A 140 -21.66 1.34 -14.16
C THR A 140 -20.77 2.47 -13.62
N LEU A 141 -19.47 2.23 -13.58
CA LEU A 141 -18.48 3.29 -13.40
C LEU A 141 -18.52 4.28 -14.57
N LYS A 142 -18.35 5.58 -14.30
CA LYS A 142 -18.52 6.65 -15.30
C LYS A 142 -17.19 7.13 -15.90
N TYR A 143 -16.26 6.21 -16.09
CA TYR A 143 -14.90 6.47 -16.61
C TYR A 143 -14.86 6.83 -18.10
N LYS A 144 -15.75 6.26 -18.93
CA LYS A 144 -15.73 6.54 -20.40
C LYS A 144 -15.94 8.01 -20.75
N ASN A 145 -15.22 8.53 -21.74
CA ASN A 145 -15.39 9.92 -22.18
C ASN A 145 -16.77 10.15 -22.82
N LYS A 146 -17.64 10.91 -22.14
CA LYS A 146 -18.97 11.31 -22.64
C LYS A 146 -19.22 12.81 -22.39
N PRO A 147 -20.08 13.47 -23.21
CA PRO A 147 -20.46 14.87 -22.96
C PRO A 147 -20.95 15.09 -21.53
N GLY A 148 -20.49 16.17 -20.89
CA GLY A 148 -20.87 16.52 -19.52
C GLY A 148 -20.08 15.85 -18.39
N ARG A 149 -19.16 14.90 -18.68
CA ARG A 149 -18.25 14.34 -17.68
C ARG A 149 -17.00 15.21 -17.57
N ASP A 150 -16.59 15.62 -16.38
CA ASP A 150 -15.32 16.31 -16.16
C ASP A 150 -14.15 15.31 -16.10
N LEU A 151 -12.92 15.84 -16.19
CA LEU A 151 -11.71 15.03 -16.22
C LEU A 151 -11.48 14.27 -14.91
N GLU A 152 -11.70 14.92 -13.77
CA GLU A 152 -11.36 14.39 -12.46
C GLU A 152 -12.30 13.25 -12.08
N HIS A 153 -13.59 13.40 -12.37
CA HIS A 153 -14.59 12.35 -12.22
C HIS A 153 -14.23 11.13 -13.09
N MET A 154 -13.93 11.33 -14.38
CA MET A 154 -13.51 10.22 -15.25
C MET A 154 -12.25 9.52 -14.72
N ARG A 155 -11.26 10.29 -14.24
CA ARG A 155 -10.02 9.76 -13.68
C ARG A 155 -10.29 8.92 -12.44
N ALA A 156 -11.11 9.41 -11.51
CA ALA A 156 -11.46 8.70 -10.28
C ALA A 156 -12.15 7.37 -10.59
N GLU A 157 -13.15 7.38 -11.48
CA GLU A 157 -13.87 6.17 -11.90
C GLU A 157 -12.96 5.17 -12.61
N LEU A 158 -12.00 5.64 -13.42
CA LEU A 158 -11.01 4.77 -14.08
C LEU A 158 -10.04 4.14 -13.08
N LEU A 159 -9.60 4.89 -12.06
CA LEU A 159 -8.75 4.36 -11.00
C LEU A 159 -9.49 3.31 -10.14
N VAL A 160 -10.79 3.49 -9.92
CA VAL A 160 -11.63 2.46 -9.30
C VAL A 160 -11.66 1.20 -10.17
N LEU A 161 -11.89 1.33 -11.48
CA LEU A 161 -11.86 0.18 -12.41
C LEU A 161 -10.50 -0.54 -12.39
N LEU A 162 -9.40 0.20 -12.47
CA LEU A 162 -8.04 -0.36 -12.40
C LEU A 162 -7.81 -1.15 -11.10
N GLY A 163 -8.23 -0.59 -9.96
CA GLY A 163 -8.13 -1.27 -8.66
C GLY A 163 -9.00 -2.53 -8.57
N LEU A 164 -10.21 -2.51 -9.15
CA LEU A 164 -11.09 -3.68 -9.24
C LEU A 164 -10.47 -4.78 -10.12
N VAL A 165 -9.87 -4.41 -11.26
CA VAL A 165 -9.16 -5.34 -12.14
C VAL A 165 -7.93 -5.95 -11.44
N GLU A 166 -7.17 -5.16 -10.69
CA GLU A 166 -6.04 -5.65 -9.88
C GLU A 166 -6.49 -6.59 -8.76
N GLY A 167 -7.67 -6.36 -8.18
CA GLY A 167 -8.27 -7.21 -7.17
C GLY A 167 -8.68 -8.61 -7.65
N LEU A 168 -8.81 -8.82 -8.97
CA LEU A 168 -9.14 -10.12 -9.55
C LEU A 168 -8.01 -11.15 -9.41
N VAL A 169 -6.83 -10.79 -8.89
CA VAL A 169 -5.78 -11.76 -8.55
C VAL A 169 -6.27 -12.83 -7.56
N ALA A 170 -7.25 -12.48 -6.71
CA ALA A 170 -7.87 -13.38 -5.74
C ALA A 170 -9.19 -14.01 -6.22
N ALA A 171 -9.59 -13.78 -7.48
CA ALA A 171 -10.82 -14.33 -8.04
C ALA A 171 -10.63 -15.77 -8.58
N ASP A 172 -11.74 -16.43 -8.90
CA ASP A 172 -11.77 -17.71 -9.63
C ASP A 172 -12.53 -17.53 -10.95
N PRO A 173 -11.86 -17.58 -12.12
CA PRO A 173 -10.41 -17.70 -12.31
C PRO A 173 -9.65 -16.41 -11.92
N PRO A 174 -8.35 -16.48 -11.55
CA PRO A 174 -7.60 -15.28 -11.19
C PRO A 174 -7.21 -14.46 -12.44
N LEU A 175 -7.03 -13.15 -12.26
CA LEU A 175 -6.43 -12.25 -13.26
C LEU A 175 -5.21 -11.56 -12.67
N GLN A 176 -4.06 -11.75 -13.30
CA GLN A 176 -2.75 -11.31 -12.80
C GLN A 176 -2.18 -10.24 -13.74
N VAL A 177 -2.46 -8.97 -13.46
CA VAL A 177 -2.02 -7.82 -14.27
C VAL A 177 -0.72 -7.17 -13.77
N GLY A 178 -0.41 -7.31 -12.47
CA GLY A 178 0.66 -6.56 -11.81
C GLY A 178 2.09 -6.90 -12.26
N ALA A 179 2.30 -8.07 -12.89
CA ALA A 179 3.61 -8.48 -13.37
C ALA A 179 4.01 -7.82 -14.70
N LEU A 180 3.06 -7.25 -15.46
CA LEU A 180 3.34 -6.65 -16.76
C LEU A 180 3.67 -5.15 -16.60
N PRO A 181 4.89 -4.69 -16.95
CA PRO A 181 5.26 -3.28 -16.82
C PRO A 181 4.36 -2.31 -17.59
N ALA A 182 3.78 -2.76 -18.71
CA ALA A 182 2.82 -1.97 -19.48
C ALA A 182 1.55 -1.66 -18.67
N TRP A 183 1.09 -2.57 -17.81
CA TRP A 183 -0.05 -2.30 -16.91
C TRP A 183 0.30 -1.23 -15.88
N THR A 184 1.47 -1.32 -15.25
CA THR A 184 1.96 -0.30 -14.31
C THR A 184 2.07 1.08 -14.98
N ALA A 185 2.52 1.11 -16.24
CA ALA A 185 2.57 2.35 -17.03
C ALA A 185 1.16 2.94 -17.28
N LEU A 186 0.17 2.12 -17.66
CA LEU A 186 -1.21 2.56 -17.83
C LEU A 186 -1.78 3.15 -16.54
N ARG A 187 -1.51 2.51 -15.41
CA ARG A 187 -1.91 3.00 -14.08
C ARG A 187 -1.28 4.35 -13.76
N SER A 188 0.02 4.48 -13.98
CA SER A 188 0.73 5.76 -13.77
C SER A 188 0.13 6.87 -14.63
N VAL A 189 -0.17 6.59 -15.92
CA VAL A 189 -0.81 7.56 -16.80
C VAL A 189 -2.19 7.95 -16.28
N ALA A 190 -3.00 7.00 -15.80
CA ALA A 190 -4.31 7.31 -15.20
C ALA A 190 -4.18 8.18 -13.94
N GLU A 191 -3.22 7.90 -13.07
CA GLU A 191 -2.98 8.66 -11.83
C GLU A 191 -2.56 10.11 -12.13
N THR A 192 -1.70 10.31 -13.14
CA THR A 192 -1.13 11.63 -13.46
C THR A 192 -1.82 12.36 -14.61
N ALA A 193 -2.88 11.79 -15.18
CA ALA A 193 -3.56 12.36 -16.35
C ALA A 193 -4.03 13.80 -16.08
N THR A 194 -3.68 14.70 -17.00
CA THR A 194 -4.09 16.11 -17.02
C THR A 194 -5.04 16.41 -18.19
N ARG A 195 -5.24 15.45 -19.11
CA ARG A 195 -6.09 15.59 -20.30
C ARG A 195 -6.99 14.37 -20.48
N LYS A 196 -8.21 14.60 -20.98
CA LYS A 196 -9.17 13.51 -21.26
C LYS A 196 -8.68 12.54 -22.34
N SER A 197 -7.81 13.01 -23.24
CA SER A 197 -7.19 12.15 -24.26
C SER A 197 -6.25 11.11 -23.67
N GLU A 198 -5.58 11.42 -22.56
CA GLU A 198 -4.69 10.49 -21.85
C GLU A 198 -5.52 9.40 -21.17
N LEU A 199 -6.59 9.79 -20.46
CA LEU A 199 -7.53 8.83 -19.86
C LEU A 199 -8.16 7.91 -20.90
N ARG A 200 -8.54 8.46 -22.07
CA ARG A 200 -9.13 7.67 -23.15
C ARG A 200 -8.19 6.60 -23.70
N ALA A 201 -6.90 6.93 -23.81
CA ALA A 201 -5.90 5.95 -24.26
C ALA A 201 -5.73 4.80 -23.26
N VAL A 202 -5.90 5.07 -21.96
CA VAL A 202 -5.88 4.05 -20.90
C VAL A 202 -7.19 3.25 -20.89
N GLU A 203 -8.34 3.92 -20.94
CA GLU A 203 -9.69 3.36 -20.98
C GLU A 203 -9.81 2.21 -21.99
N ASP A 204 -9.46 2.46 -23.26
CA ASP A 204 -9.63 1.46 -24.32
C ASP A 204 -8.78 0.20 -24.03
N GLN A 205 -7.58 0.37 -23.48
CA GLN A 205 -6.69 -0.75 -23.12
C GLN A 205 -7.17 -1.51 -21.88
N VAL A 206 -7.71 -0.81 -20.88
CA VAL A 206 -8.27 -1.44 -19.67
C VAL A 206 -9.52 -2.26 -20.02
N ASP A 207 -10.38 -1.75 -20.89
CA ASP A 207 -11.56 -2.51 -21.35
C ASP A 207 -11.18 -3.72 -22.20
N ALA A 208 -10.09 -3.65 -22.96
CA ALA A 208 -9.54 -4.81 -23.63
C ALA A 208 -9.09 -5.89 -22.63
N VAL A 209 -8.48 -5.51 -21.49
CA VAL A 209 -8.16 -6.45 -20.41
C VAL A 209 -9.43 -7.06 -19.82
N VAL A 210 -10.49 -6.26 -19.59
CA VAL A 210 -11.79 -6.78 -19.14
C VAL A 210 -12.37 -7.77 -20.15
N CYS A 211 -12.30 -7.48 -21.45
CA CYS A 211 -12.74 -8.40 -22.51
C CYS A 211 -11.96 -9.71 -22.47
N ALA A 212 -10.64 -9.65 -22.36
CA ALA A 212 -9.78 -10.83 -22.30
C ALA A 212 -10.12 -11.70 -21.08
N TYR A 213 -10.42 -11.05 -19.95
CA TYR A 213 -10.88 -11.73 -18.74
C TYR A 213 -12.26 -12.36 -18.91
N VAL A 214 -13.19 -11.72 -19.63
CA VAL A 214 -14.49 -12.33 -19.98
C VAL A 214 -14.30 -13.59 -20.84
N ALA A 215 -13.34 -13.61 -21.78
CA ALA A 215 -13.01 -14.82 -22.52
C ALA A 215 -12.50 -15.94 -21.59
N LEU A 216 -11.55 -15.65 -20.70
CA LEU A 216 -11.05 -16.61 -19.69
C LEU A 216 -12.20 -17.11 -18.81
N PHE A 217 -13.04 -16.20 -18.32
CA PHE A 217 -14.18 -16.50 -17.46
C PHE A 217 -15.21 -17.39 -18.17
N ALA A 218 -15.54 -17.11 -19.44
CA ALA A 218 -16.47 -17.93 -20.22
C ALA A 218 -15.94 -19.35 -20.48
N GLU A 219 -14.64 -19.52 -20.66
CA GLU A 219 -14.03 -20.85 -20.84
C GLU A 219 -13.97 -21.64 -19.54
N ARG A 220 -13.61 -20.99 -18.42
CA ARG A 220 -13.40 -21.65 -17.11
C ARG A 220 -14.69 -21.82 -16.31
N ARG A 221 -15.64 -20.90 -16.47
CA ARG A 221 -16.91 -20.82 -15.72
C ARG A 221 -18.09 -20.66 -16.67
N PRO A 222 -18.28 -21.54 -17.67
CA PRO A 222 -19.34 -21.39 -18.68
C PRO A 222 -20.75 -21.31 -18.06
N GLN A 223 -20.99 -22.00 -16.95
CA GLN A 223 -22.26 -21.97 -16.20
C GLN A 223 -22.57 -20.62 -15.55
N ASP A 224 -21.56 -19.77 -15.33
CA ASP A 224 -21.68 -18.46 -14.72
C ASP A 224 -21.67 -17.34 -15.78
N THR A 225 -21.90 -17.72 -17.05
CA THR A 225 -22.04 -16.78 -18.16
C THR A 225 -23.40 -16.89 -18.83
N THR A 226 -23.90 -15.76 -19.32
CA THR A 226 -25.13 -15.68 -20.10
C THR A 226 -24.79 -15.26 -21.52
N THR A 227 -25.29 -16.02 -22.51
CA THR A 227 -25.32 -15.60 -23.91
C THR A 227 -26.71 -15.06 -24.23
N TYR A 228 -26.79 -13.75 -24.48
CA TYR A 228 -28.02 -13.09 -24.94
C TYR A 228 -28.09 -13.14 -26.46
N GLY A 229 -29.16 -13.68 -27.03
CA GLY A 229 -29.32 -13.80 -28.49
C GLY A 229 -28.77 -15.12 -29.06
N ASP A 230 -28.47 -15.13 -30.36
CA ASP A 230 -28.02 -16.32 -31.10
C ASP A 230 -27.12 -15.95 -32.28
N LEU A 231 -26.54 -16.95 -32.95
CA LEU A 231 -25.63 -16.73 -34.07
C LEU A 231 -26.32 -16.11 -35.30
N GLU A 232 -27.62 -16.34 -35.48
CA GLU A 232 -28.37 -15.90 -36.66
C GLU A 232 -28.68 -14.40 -36.61
N THR A 233 -29.03 -13.91 -35.41
CA THR A 233 -29.47 -12.53 -35.19
C THR A 233 -28.46 -11.67 -34.43
N GLY A 234 -27.35 -12.27 -33.99
CA GLY A 234 -26.35 -11.65 -33.13
C GLY A 234 -26.52 -12.03 -31.67
N TYR A 235 -25.41 -12.01 -30.93
CA TYR A 235 -25.36 -12.42 -29.54
C TYR A 235 -24.38 -11.58 -28.73
N ILE A 236 -24.53 -11.56 -27.41
CA ILE A 236 -23.57 -10.95 -26.47
C ILE A 236 -23.32 -11.94 -25.33
N VAL A 237 -22.05 -12.23 -25.05
CA VAL A 237 -21.62 -13.05 -23.91
C VAL A 237 -21.14 -12.14 -22.78
N THR A 238 -21.65 -12.34 -21.58
CA THR A 238 -21.22 -11.62 -20.37
C THR A 238 -21.36 -12.55 -19.16
N PRO A 239 -20.57 -12.35 -18.09
CA PRO A 239 -20.84 -12.96 -16.79
C PRO A 239 -22.31 -12.74 -16.39
N THR A 240 -22.94 -13.78 -15.86
CA THR A 240 -24.35 -13.76 -15.47
C THR A 240 -24.56 -12.75 -14.35
N LEU A 241 -25.59 -11.91 -14.49
CA LEU A 241 -25.98 -10.97 -13.44
C LEU A 241 -26.31 -11.74 -12.15
N PRO A 242 -25.65 -11.47 -11.01
CA PRO A 242 -26.00 -12.14 -9.77
C PRO A 242 -27.46 -11.86 -9.38
N PRO A 243 -28.25 -12.88 -9.04
CA PRO A 243 -29.68 -12.73 -8.79
C PRO A 243 -30.00 -11.87 -7.57
N ASP A 244 -29.04 -11.74 -6.64
CA ASP A 244 -29.13 -10.97 -5.42
C ASP A 244 -28.64 -9.51 -5.56
N LEU A 245 -28.13 -9.13 -6.73
CA LEU A 245 -27.63 -7.79 -6.98
C LEU A 245 -28.78 -6.84 -7.35
N GLU A 246 -28.96 -5.80 -6.55
CA GLU A 246 -29.92 -4.72 -6.78
C GLU A 246 -29.24 -3.42 -7.25
N PRO A 247 -29.87 -2.65 -8.15
CA PRO A 247 -29.30 -1.41 -8.64
C PRO A 247 -29.28 -0.34 -7.54
N ALA A 248 -28.17 0.39 -7.43
CA ALA A 248 -28.08 1.52 -6.49
C ALA A 248 -29.12 2.60 -6.88
N PRO A 249 -29.69 3.36 -5.91
CA PRO A 249 -30.63 4.43 -6.21
C PRO A 249 -30.08 5.40 -7.28
N ARG A 250 -30.93 5.88 -8.18
CA ARG A 250 -30.51 6.98 -9.07
C ARG A 250 -30.39 8.25 -8.22
N PRO A 251 -29.28 8.99 -8.27
CA PRO A 251 -29.19 10.25 -7.58
C PRO A 251 -30.28 11.18 -8.12
N THR A 252 -31.16 11.64 -7.22
CA THR A 252 -31.95 12.85 -7.47
C THR A 252 -30.96 14.01 -7.55
N ARG A 253 -31.28 15.02 -8.37
CA ARG A 253 -30.40 16.17 -8.63
C ARG A 253 -29.94 16.95 -7.38
N ASP A 254 -30.53 16.66 -6.21
CA ASP A 254 -30.31 17.35 -4.93
C ASP A 254 -29.70 16.46 -3.81
N ALA A 255 -29.34 15.20 -4.07
CA ALA A 255 -28.82 14.29 -3.04
C ALA A 255 -27.29 14.15 -3.11
N THR A 256 -26.57 15.13 -2.56
CA THR A 256 -25.10 15.19 -2.52
C THR A 256 -24.46 14.44 -1.33
N GLU A 257 -25.19 13.58 -0.60
CA GLU A 257 -24.68 12.96 0.64
C GLU A 257 -25.08 11.49 0.82
N ALA A 258 -24.87 10.64 -0.19
CA ALA A 258 -24.91 9.19 0.01
C ALA A 258 -23.78 8.49 -0.77
N LEU A 259 -22.74 8.06 -0.03
CA LEU A 259 -21.79 6.98 -0.35
C LEU A 259 -21.41 6.81 -1.83
N ASP A 260 -20.99 7.89 -2.47
CA ASP A 260 -20.21 7.81 -3.70
C ASP A 260 -18.77 7.47 -3.29
N ILE A 261 -18.37 6.20 -3.40
CA ILE A 261 -16.96 5.78 -3.19
C ILE A 261 -16.03 6.62 -4.05
N GLY A 262 -16.46 6.99 -5.26
CA GLY A 262 -15.75 7.95 -6.11
C GLY A 262 -15.61 9.33 -5.45
N ALA A 263 -16.62 9.83 -4.74
CA ALA A 263 -16.54 11.08 -3.98
C ALA A 263 -15.59 10.97 -2.78
N ALA A 264 -15.64 9.87 -2.03
CA ALA A 264 -14.70 9.61 -0.95
C ALA A 264 -13.26 9.56 -1.46
N VAL A 265 -13.01 8.89 -2.59
CA VAL A 265 -11.71 8.83 -3.25
C VAL A 265 -11.26 10.19 -3.76
N ARG A 266 -12.15 10.98 -4.37
CA ARG A 266 -11.85 12.37 -4.80
C ARG A 266 -11.45 13.23 -3.61
N ARG A 267 -12.24 13.19 -2.54
CA ARG A 267 -11.96 13.95 -1.32
C ARG A 267 -10.65 13.51 -0.67
N TYR A 268 -10.37 12.22 -0.64
CA TYR A 268 -9.10 11.71 -0.16
C TYR A 268 -7.93 12.19 -1.03
N ALA A 269 -8.08 12.17 -2.36
CA ALA A 269 -7.06 12.67 -3.28
C ALA A 269 -6.72 14.15 -3.06
N GLU A 270 -7.71 14.98 -2.73
CA GLU A 270 -7.51 16.38 -2.35
C GLU A 270 -6.77 16.53 -1.01
N LEU A 271 -7.08 15.68 -0.03
CA LEU A 271 -6.48 15.71 1.31
C LEU A 271 -5.07 15.11 1.33
N GLN A 272 -4.75 14.18 0.43
CA GLN A 272 -3.51 13.39 0.49
C GLN A 272 -2.22 14.24 0.52
N PRO A 273 -2.08 15.33 -0.25
CA PRO A 273 -0.90 16.19 -0.15
C PRO A 273 -0.71 16.79 1.26
N ALA A 274 -1.79 17.20 1.92
CA ALA A 274 -1.75 17.70 3.30
C ALA A 274 -1.45 16.57 4.29
N LEU A 275 -2.06 15.38 4.11
CA LEU A 275 -1.80 14.21 4.95
C LEU A 275 -0.33 13.76 4.92
N ARG A 276 0.44 14.05 3.86
CA ARG A 276 1.89 13.82 3.85
C ARG A 276 2.61 14.68 4.89
N GLN A 277 2.24 15.96 5.02
CA GLN A 277 2.81 16.84 6.03
C GLN A 277 2.44 16.40 7.44
N VAL A 278 1.20 15.95 7.64
CA VAL A 278 0.74 15.36 8.91
C VAL A 278 1.53 14.07 9.22
N THR A 279 1.76 13.23 8.21
CA THR A 279 2.57 12.01 8.34
C THR A 279 3.99 12.34 8.81
N ASP A 280 4.64 13.32 8.18
CA ASP A 280 5.98 13.75 8.58
C ASP A 280 6.00 14.30 10.01
N GLY A 281 4.92 14.95 10.45
CA GLY A 281 4.75 15.38 11.83
C GLY A 281 4.66 14.21 12.81
N PHE A 282 3.85 13.19 12.53
CA PHE A 282 3.79 11.98 13.37
C PHE A 282 5.13 11.25 13.43
N VAL A 283 5.88 11.20 12.33
CA VAL A 283 7.24 10.65 12.33
C VAL A 283 8.15 11.43 13.27
N ARG A 284 8.12 12.77 13.23
CA ARG A 284 8.89 13.61 14.16
C ARG A 284 8.47 13.38 15.61
N LEU A 285 7.17 13.43 15.91
CA LEU A 285 6.64 13.20 17.27
C LEU A 285 7.14 11.87 17.84
N VAL A 286 6.93 10.77 17.10
CA VAL A 286 7.36 9.44 17.55
C VAL A 286 8.87 9.38 17.72
N THR A 287 9.64 9.98 16.80
CA THR A 287 11.11 10.00 16.90
C THR A 287 11.57 10.75 18.16
N THR A 288 11.01 11.92 18.44
CA THR A 288 11.30 12.71 19.65
C THR A 288 10.98 11.91 20.91
N ILE A 289 9.79 11.30 21.00
CA ILE A 289 9.39 10.47 22.15
C ILE A 289 10.43 9.36 22.40
N LEU A 290 10.84 8.64 21.36
CA LEU A 290 11.80 7.54 21.47
C LEU A 290 13.21 8.03 21.87
N ASP A 291 13.68 9.11 21.26
CA ASP A 291 15.00 9.69 21.53
C ASP A 291 15.07 10.26 22.96
N GLU A 292 14.00 10.90 23.45
CA GLU A 292 13.90 11.42 24.81
C GLU A 292 13.83 10.33 25.87
N ALA A 293 13.20 9.18 25.55
CA ALA A 293 13.24 8.02 26.40
C ALA A 293 14.57 7.24 26.30
N GLY A 294 15.39 7.52 25.28
CA GLY A 294 16.64 6.80 25.02
C GLY A 294 16.41 5.36 24.56
N ILE A 295 15.28 5.07 23.91
CA ILE A 295 14.96 3.76 23.34
C ILE A 295 15.75 3.58 22.04
N ASN A 296 16.38 2.43 21.87
CA ASN A 296 17.06 2.11 20.62
C ASN A 296 16.10 1.58 19.57
N TYR A 297 16.17 2.16 18.38
CA TYR A 297 15.47 1.70 17.20
C TYR A 297 16.41 1.76 15.99
N LEU A 298 16.13 0.93 15.00
CA LEU A 298 16.83 0.93 13.71
C LEU A 298 16.33 2.09 12.84
N THR A 299 15.01 2.23 12.68
CA THR A 299 14.40 3.31 11.88
C THR A 299 13.00 3.65 12.34
N VAL A 300 12.62 4.92 12.21
CA VAL A 300 11.22 5.39 12.18
C VAL A 300 10.93 5.95 10.80
N THR A 301 9.88 5.45 10.14
CA THR A 301 9.49 5.90 8.79
C THR A 301 7.99 6.10 8.70
N GLY A 302 7.54 7.02 7.82
CA GLY A 302 6.13 7.33 7.64
C GLY A 302 5.70 7.25 6.18
N ARG A 303 4.42 6.92 5.95
CA ARG A 303 3.79 7.01 4.64
C ARG A 303 2.33 7.43 4.74
N ALA A 304 1.94 8.41 3.95
CA ALA A 304 0.53 8.65 3.64
C ALA A 304 0.06 7.63 2.59
N LYS A 305 -1.14 7.06 2.78
CA LYS A 305 -1.68 6.04 1.86
C LYS A 305 -1.81 6.61 0.44
N SER A 306 -1.56 5.79 -0.58
CA SER A 306 -1.79 6.23 -1.96
C SER A 306 -3.29 6.31 -2.24
N VAL A 307 -3.71 7.24 -3.11
CA VAL A 307 -5.12 7.38 -3.53
C VAL A 307 -5.67 6.06 -4.05
N SER A 308 -4.86 5.33 -4.81
CA SER A 308 -5.24 4.04 -5.37
C SER A 308 -5.35 2.93 -4.33
N SER A 309 -4.47 2.89 -3.33
CA SER A 309 -4.62 1.96 -2.20
C SER A 309 -5.82 2.29 -1.32
N PHE A 310 -6.15 3.58 -1.18
CA PHE A 310 -7.36 4.04 -0.50
C PHE A 310 -8.61 3.60 -1.28
N ALA A 311 -8.65 3.83 -2.60
CA ALA A 311 -9.75 3.42 -3.46
C ALA A 311 -10.00 1.90 -3.42
N ALA A 312 -8.93 1.10 -3.53
CA ALA A 312 -9.02 -0.36 -3.43
C ALA A 312 -9.58 -0.81 -2.07
N LYS A 313 -9.22 -0.11 -0.98
CA LYS A 313 -9.72 -0.41 0.37
C LYS A 313 -11.17 0.04 0.55
N ALA A 314 -11.52 1.23 0.06
CA ALA A 314 -12.88 1.78 0.10
C ALA A 314 -13.88 0.95 -0.72
N ALA A 315 -13.43 0.29 -1.78
CA ALA A 315 -14.24 -0.59 -2.62
C ALA A 315 -14.45 -2.00 -2.08
N ARG A 316 -13.83 -2.37 -0.95
CA ARG A 316 -13.97 -3.73 -0.36
C ARG A 316 -15.40 -3.98 0.09
N THR A 317 -15.87 -5.21 -0.10
CA THR A 317 -17.20 -5.64 0.33
C THR A 317 -17.10 -6.92 1.18
N SER A 318 -18.04 -7.09 2.11
CA SER A 318 -18.24 -8.31 2.90
C SER A 318 -19.72 -8.66 2.91
N GLY A 319 -20.07 -9.89 2.56
CA GLY A 319 -21.47 -10.32 2.45
C GLY A 319 -22.30 -9.48 1.46
N GLY A 320 -21.67 -8.93 0.41
CA GLY A 320 -22.33 -8.08 -0.59
C GLY A 320 -22.58 -6.63 -0.16
N ARG A 321 -22.11 -6.20 1.01
CA ARG A 321 -22.18 -4.82 1.48
C ARG A 321 -20.79 -4.18 1.53
N PRO A 322 -20.64 -2.86 1.27
CA PRO A 322 -19.38 -2.16 1.49
C PRO A 322 -18.85 -2.43 2.90
N LEU A 323 -17.55 -2.72 3.00
CA LEU A 323 -16.88 -2.92 4.29
C LEU A 323 -16.82 -1.63 5.09
N TYR A 324 -16.78 -0.49 4.39
CA TYR A 324 -16.72 0.84 4.96
C TYR A 324 -17.93 1.67 4.50
N ALA A 325 -18.74 2.13 5.44
CA ALA A 325 -19.86 3.04 5.23
C ALA A 325 -19.41 4.51 5.15
N ASP A 326 -18.28 4.87 5.76
CA ASP A 326 -17.62 6.16 5.57
C ASP A 326 -16.11 5.94 5.41
N PRO A 327 -15.64 5.64 4.18
CA PRO A 327 -14.23 5.30 3.96
C PRO A 327 -13.24 6.39 4.42
N LEU A 328 -13.64 7.67 4.42
CA LEU A 328 -12.77 8.76 4.88
C LEU A 328 -12.55 8.76 6.39
N ARG A 329 -13.48 8.19 7.16
CA ARG A 329 -13.37 8.10 8.62
C ARG A 329 -12.94 6.72 9.09
N GLU A 330 -13.46 5.67 8.47
CA GLU A 330 -13.28 4.29 8.93
C GLU A 330 -11.98 3.64 8.43
N ILE A 331 -11.37 4.17 7.37
CA ILE A 331 -10.03 3.74 6.95
C ILE A 331 -9.01 4.48 7.81
N THR A 332 -8.55 3.83 8.87
CA THR A 332 -7.64 4.42 9.87
C THR A 332 -6.17 4.45 9.42
N ASP A 333 -5.77 3.65 8.43
CA ASP A 333 -4.40 3.59 7.91
C ASP A 333 -4.13 4.60 6.78
N GLN A 334 -4.78 5.76 6.81
CA GLN A 334 -4.52 6.88 5.90
C GLN A 334 -3.15 7.50 6.16
N ILE A 335 -2.75 7.57 7.43
CA ILE A 335 -1.41 7.93 7.90
C ILE A 335 -0.82 6.68 8.55
N GLY A 336 0.31 6.20 8.03
CA GLY A 336 1.01 5.05 8.60
C GLY A 336 2.41 5.43 9.07
N VAL A 337 2.78 5.03 10.27
CA VAL A 337 4.15 5.14 10.80
C VAL A 337 4.67 3.74 11.11
N ARG A 338 5.96 3.53 10.92
CA ARG A 338 6.62 2.26 11.21
C ARG A 338 7.85 2.50 12.06
N VAL A 339 7.90 1.84 13.21
CA VAL A 339 9.03 1.82 14.13
C VAL A 339 9.66 0.43 14.06
N ILE A 340 10.93 0.37 13.70
CA ILE A 340 11.70 -0.88 13.66
C ILE A 340 12.71 -0.87 14.79
N THR A 341 12.58 -1.79 15.73
CA THR A 341 13.52 -2.02 16.84
C THR A 341 14.44 -3.20 16.54
N TYR A 342 15.43 -3.44 17.41
CA TYR A 342 16.35 -4.57 17.22
C TYR A 342 15.79 -5.88 17.76
N VAL A 343 15.06 -5.83 18.87
CA VAL A 343 14.58 -7.00 19.60
C VAL A 343 13.23 -6.74 20.26
N ASP A 344 12.58 -7.81 20.70
CA ASP A 344 11.18 -7.81 21.10
C ASP A 344 10.89 -6.96 22.35
N SER A 345 11.78 -6.96 23.36
CA SER A 345 11.54 -6.12 24.55
C SER A 345 11.48 -4.63 24.23
N ASP A 346 12.17 -4.19 23.17
CA ASP A 346 12.15 -2.78 22.76
C ASP A 346 10.82 -2.46 22.08
N VAL A 347 10.18 -3.44 21.42
CA VAL A 347 8.81 -3.28 20.91
C VAL A 347 7.87 -2.96 22.07
N GLN A 348 7.93 -3.74 23.16
CA GLN A 348 7.10 -3.50 24.34
C GLN A 348 7.41 -2.14 25.00
N ALA A 349 8.69 -1.77 25.12
CA ALA A 349 9.07 -0.47 25.67
C ALA A 349 8.53 0.70 24.83
N VAL A 350 8.54 0.59 23.50
CA VAL A 350 7.95 1.61 22.61
C VAL A 350 6.44 1.72 22.82
N VAL A 351 5.74 0.58 22.95
CA VAL A 351 4.27 0.56 23.15
C VAL A 351 3.90 1.26 24.43
N ASP A 352 4.51 0.85 25.54
CA ASP A 352 4.21 1.41 26.86
C ASP A 352 4.55 2.90 26.93
N LEU A 353 5.60 3.33 26.23
CA LEU A 353 5.99 4.73 26.15
C LEU A 353 4.98 5.57 25.34
N LEU A 354 4.51 5.06 24.20
CA LEU A 354 3.48 5.74 23.41
C LEU A 354 2.12 5.78 24.12
N ASP A 355 1.80 4.76 24.91
CA ASP A 355 0.60 4.73 25.78
C ASP A 355 0.66 5.79 26.89
N ASP A 356 1.86 6.07 27.40
CA ASP A 356 2.08 7.09 28.45
C ASP A 356 2.11 8.52 27.90
N GLN A 357 2.65 8.73 26.70
CA GLN A 357 2.92 10.07 26.15
C GLN A 357 1.99 10.51 25.01
N ALA A 358 1.14 9.63 24.49
CA ALA A 358 0.22 9.95 23.41
C ALA A 358 -1.17 9.34 23.65
N VAL A 359 -2.15 9.76 22.86
CA VAL A 359 -3.51 9.24 22.96
C VAL A 359 -3.61 7.97 22.13
N VAL A 360 -3.56 6.81 22.76
CA VAL A 360 -3.75 5.51 22.10
C VAL A 360 -5.25 5.17 22.03
N HIS A 361 -5.77 5.08 20.81
CA HIS A 361 -7.18 4.78 20.53
C HIS A 361 -7.46 3.30 20.29
N ASP A 362 -6.48 2.56 19.80
CA ASP A 362 -6.56 1.12 19.54
C ASP A 362 -5.17 0.51 19.68
N ASP A 363 -5.10 -0.71 20.20
CA ASP A 363 -3.86 -1.46 20.42
C ASP A 363 -4.08 -2.94 20.10
N ARG A 364 -3.36 -3.42 19.08
CA ARG A 364 -3.51 -4.76 18.54
C ARG A 364 -2.18 -5.48 18.44
N ASP A 365 -2.14 -6.67 19.03
CA ASP A 365 -1.03 -7.60 18.93
C ASP A 365 -1.33 -8.69 17.91
N LEU A 366 -0.83 -8.49 16.70
CA LEU A 366 -1.13 -9.41 15.60
C LEU A 366 -0.41 -10.75 15.75
N GLY A 367 0.68 -10.80 16.53
CA GLY A 367 1.34 -12.05 16.90
C GLY A 367 0.45 -12.88 17.82
N GLN A 368 -0.12 -12.27 18.87
CA GLN A 368 -1.05 -12.95 19.77
C GLN A 368 -2.37 -13.32 19.08
N GLU A 369 -2.93 -12.44 18.23
CA GLU A 369 -4.12 -12.75 17.45
C GLU A 369 -3.88 -13.99 16.56
N THR A 370 -2.77 -14.01 15.81
CA THR A 370 -2.40 -15.14 14.95
C THR A 370 -2.21 -16.44 15.74
N ALA A 371 -1.53 -16.36 16.90
CA ALA A 371 -1.33 -17.49 17.79
C ALA A 371 -2.65 -18.03 18.36
N SER A 372 -3.59 -17.15 18.70
CA SER A 372 -4.93 -17.53 19.21
C SER A 372 -5.78 -18.28 18.17
N GLU A 373 -5.54 -18.04 16.89
CA GLU A 373 -6.15 -18.78 15.77
C GLU A 373 -5.45 -20.12 15.48
N GLY A 374 -4.46 -20.51 16.30
CA GLY A 374 -3.67 -21.72 16.12
C GLY A 374 -2.73 -21.66 14.91
N ARG A 375 -2.40 -20.45 14.44
CA ARG A 375 -1.51 -20.21 13.32
C ARG A 375 -0.20 -19.61 13.84
N PHE A 376 0.88 -19.85 13.10
CA PHE A 376 2.18 -19.22 13.34
C PHE A 376 2.54 -18.42 12.07
N GLY A 377 2.87 -17.14 12.22
CA GLY A 377 3.02 -16.24 11.09
C GLY A 377 3.32 -14.79 11.47
N TYR A 378 2.69 -13.86 10.78
CA TYR A 378 2.93 -12.42 10.88
C TYR A 378 2.84 -11.90 12.33
N SER A 379 3.94 -11.31 12.82
CA SER A 379 4.02 -10.67 14.13
C SER A 379 4.32 -9.18 13.98
N SER A 380 3.51 -8.33 14.63
CA SER A 380 3.67 -6.88 14.69
C SER A 380 2.70 -6.32 15.73
N ARG A 381 3.12 -5.30 16.48
CA ARG A 381 2.21 -4.50 17.30
C ARG A 381 1.67 -3.31 16.50
N HIS A 382 0.36 -3.11 16.49
CA HIS A 382 -0.31 -2.06 15.74
C HIS A 382 -1.06 -1.15 16.72
N LEU A 383 -0.67 0.11 16.78
CA LEU A 383 -1.32 1.14 17.57
C LEU A 383 -2.03 2.14 16.68
N LEU A 384 -3.18 2.65 17.09
CA LEU A 384 -3.82 3.82 16.50
C LEU A 384 -3.62 5.00 17.44
N VAL A 385 -2.76 5.95 17.07
CA VAL A 385 -2.30 7.01 17.97
C VAL A 385 -2.76 8.38 17.46
N GLY A 386 -3.29 9.20 18.36
CA GLY A 386 -3.58 10.61 18.16
C GLY A 386 -2.80 11.50 19.14
N VAL A 387 -2.92 12.81 18.95
CA VAL A 387 -2.40 13.82 19.89
C VAL A 387 -3.52 14.32 20.79
N ASP A 388 -3.19 14.68 22.04
CA ASP A 388 -4.16 15.29 22.95
C ASP A 388 -4.48 16.73 22.50
N PRO A 389 -5.75 17.08 22.24
CA PRO A 389 -6.14 18.45 21.91
C PRO A 389 -6.01 19.46 23.06
N ALA A 390 -5.78 19.02 24.31
CA ALA A 390 -5.68 19.87 25.49
C ALA A 390 -4.25 19.99 26.07
N GLY A 391 -3.24 19.36 25.46
CA GLY A 391 -1.86 19.37 25.96
C GLY A 391 -1.07 20.64 25.59
N ASP A 392 -0.16 21.06 26.47
CA ASP A 392 0.86 22.10 26.24
C ASP A 392 2.00 21.58 25.30
N GLY A 393 1.62 20.99 24.15
CA GLY A 393 2.56 20.43 23.17
C GLY A 393 3.35 21.49 22.39
N ASP A 394 4.34 21.04 21.62
CA ASP A 394 5.07 21.92 20.69
C ASP A 394 4.08 22.52 19.67
N PRO A 395 4.06 23.85 19.42
CA PRO A 395 3.26 24.45 18.35
C PRO A 395 3.48 23.80 16.98
N ALA A 396 4.61 23.14 16.76
CA ALA A 396 4.88 22.34 15.56
C ALA A 396 3.93 21.12 15.39
N ASP A 397 3.30 20.66 16.47
CA ASP A 397 2.38 19.53 16.50
C ASP A 397 0.91 19.92 16.28
N ASP A 398 0.59 21.21 16.13
CA ASP A 398 -0.75 21.70 15.79
C ASP A 398 -1.30 21.05 14.50
N VAL A 399 -0.40 20.71 13.56
CA VAL A 399 -0.74 20.03 12.30
C VAL A 399 -1.25 18.60 12.51
N LEU A 400 -0.98 17.99 13.66
CA LEU A 400 -1.42 16.64 14.04
C LEU A 400 -2.83 16.62 14.61
N GLN A 401 -3.34 17.77 15.06
CA GLN A 401 -4.63 17.88 15.72
C GLN A 401 -5.76 17.36 14.83
N GLY A 402 -6.63 16.53 15.42
CA GLY A 402 -7.76 15.90 14.73
C GLY A 402 -7.39 14.74 13.78
N HIS A 403 -6.12 14.33 13.72
CA HIS A 403 -5.67 13.19 12.93
C HIS A 403 -5.22 12.03 13.81
N GLN A 404 -5.26 10.82 13.24
CA GLN A 404 -4.77 9.60 13.86
C GLN A 404 -3.77 8.93 12.92
N ALA A 405 -2.71 8.35 13.48
CA ALA A 405 -1.72 7.57 12.77
C ALA A 405 -1.78 6.10 13.18
N ALA A 406 -1.80 5.21 12.18
CA ALA A 406 -1.62 3.79 12.40
C ALA A 406 -0.11 3.49 12.52
N ILE A 407 0.37 3.26 13.75
CA ILE A 407 1.77 2.99 14.06
C ILE A 407 2.00 1.48 14.12
N GLN A 408 2.96 0.99 13.34
CA GLN A 408 3.38 -0.41 13.31
C GLN A 408 4.75 -0.54 13.96
N ILE A 409 4.83 -1.29 15.06
CA ILE A 409 6.06 -1.48 15.82
C ILE A 409 6.50 -2.94 15.65
N ARG A 410 7.75 -3.15 15.27
CA ARG A 410 8.32 -4.46 14.91
C ARG A 410 9.80 -4.55 15.23
N THR A 411 10.30 -5.77 15.42
CA THR A 411 11.75 -6.05 15.35
C THR A 411 12.24 -6.02 13.90
N VAL A 412 13.56 -5.94 13.71
CA VAL A 412 14.20 -6.04 12.39
C VAL A 412 13.88 -7.36 11.69
N LEU A 413 13.80 -8.46 12.44
CA LEU A 413 13.47 -9.77 11.89
C LEU A 413 11.99 -9.87 11.49
N GLN A 414 11.08 -9.37 12.34
CA GLN A 414 9.65 -9.28 12.02
C GLN A 414 9.41 -8.39 10.79
N HIS A 415 10.14 -7.29 10.67
CA HIS A 415 10.09 -6.43 9.49
C HIS A 415 10.57 -7.17 8.24
N ALA A 416 11.73 -7.83 8.30
CA ALA A 416 12.27 -8.59 7.17
C ALA A 416 11.29 -9.66 6.69
N TRP A 417 10.73 -10.46 7.61
CA TRP A 417 9.73 -11.48 7.27
C TRP A 417 8.53 -10.88 6.54
N ALA A 418 7.99 -9.78 7.07
CA ALA A 418 6.79 -9.16 6.51
C ALA A 418 7.04 -8.51 5.15
N GLU A 419 8.22 -7.96 4.89
CA GLU A 419 8.56 -7.45 3.55
C GLU A 419 8.69 -8.60 2.54
N PHE A 420 9.31 -9.72 2.91
CA PHE A 420 9.38 -10.92 2.05
C PHE A 420 7.99 -11.50 1.77
N GLU A 421 7.17 -11.64 2.80
CA GLU A 421 5.80 -12.17 2.67
C GLU A 421 4.94 -11.24 1.83
N HIS A 422 4.98 -9.94 2.11
CA HIS A 422 4.24 -8.95 1.35
C HIS A 422 4.69 -8.91 -0.11
N ASP A 423 6.00 -8.90 -0.41
CA ASP A 423 6.47 -8.87 -1.80
C ASP A 423 6.10 -10.16 -2.55
N ILE A 424 6.20 -11.34 -1.94
CA ILE A 424 5.83 -12.59 -2.58
C ILE A 424 4.31 -12.69 -2.78
N ARG A 425 3.50 -12.22 -1.84
CA ARG A 425 2.03 -12.25 -1.96
C ARG A 425 1.46 -11.12 -2.82
N TYR A 426 2.10 -9.96 -2.85
CA TYR A 426 1.61 -8.77 -3.55
C TYR A 426 2.22 -8.62 -4.95
N LYS A 427 3.47 -9.04 -5.18
CA LYS A 427 4.14 -8.99 -6.49
C LYS A 427 4.30 -10.38 -7.13
N GLY A 428 4.18 -11.46 -6.37
CA GLY A 428 4.37 -12.82 -6.86
C GLY A 428 3.05 -13.49 -7.24
N THR A 429 3.06 -14.18 -8.38
CA THR A 429 1.99 -15.09 -8.79
C THR A 429 2.38 -16.49 -8.37
N VAL A 430 2.14 -16.80 -7.10
CA VAL A 430 2.43 -18.11 -6.52
C VAL A 430 1.54 -19.16 -7.21
N PRO A 431 2.12 -20.13 -7.94
CA PRO A 431 1.35 -21.23 -8.50
C PRO A 431 0.57 -21.97 -7.40
N ALA A 432 -0.69 -22.35 -7.65
CA ALA A 432 -1.56 -22.96 -6.64
C ALA A 432 -0.93 -24.21 -5.97
N GLU A 433 -0.15 -24.98 -6.73
CA GLU A 433 0.62 -26.14 -6.26
C GLU A 433 1.70 -25.81 -5.22
N HIS A 434 2.15 -24.56 -5.17
CA HIS A 434 3.16 -24.08 -4.23
C HIS A 434 2.58 -23.27 -3.08
N VAL A 435 1.30 -22.85 -3.12
CA VAL A 435 0.69 -22.01 -2.06
C VAL A 435 0.82 -22.68 -0.69
N LEU A 436 0.42 -23.94 -0.58
CA LEU A 436 0.49 -24.68 0.68
C LEU A 436 1.93 -24.88 1.18
N GLU A 437 2.88 -25.14 0.27
CA GLU A 437 4.29 -25.28 0.65
C GLU A 437 4.90 -23.92 1.01
N LEU A 438 4.53 -22.83 0.32
CA LEU A 438 4.98 -21.48 0.68
C LEU A 438 4.41 -21.04 2.01
N ASP A 439 3.12 -21.26 2.27
CA ASP A 439 2.52 -20.99 3.57
C ASP A 439 3.28 -21.76 4.67
N ARG A 440 3.56 -23.05 4.44
CA ARG A 440 4.38 -23.85 5.36
C ARG A 440 5.79 -23.26 5.55
N ARG A 441 6.44 -22.83 4.47
CA ARG A 441 7.80 -22.24 4.51
C ARG A 441 7.82 -20.91 5.23
N PHE A 442 6.82 -20.05 5.02
CA PHE A 442 6.67 -18.79 5.73
C PHE A 442 6.42 -19.01 7.22
N THR A 443 5.61 -20.00 7.58
CA THR A 443 5.41 -20.41 8.98
C THR A 443 6.72 -20.93 9.60
N LEU A 444 7.48 -21.77 8.91
CA LEU A 444 8.80 -22.23 9.39
C LEU A 444 9.78 -21.07 9.55
N ALA A 445 9.81 -20.15 8.59
CA ALA A 445 10.65 -18.96 8.65
C ALA A 445 10.26 -18.07 9.84
N ALA A 446 8.95 -17.88 10.09
CA ALA A 446 8.47 -17.12 11.24
C ALA A 446 8.98 -17.73 12.56
N GLY A 447 8.89 -19.05 12.72
CA GLY A 447 9.40 -19.73 13.92
C GLY A 447 10.92 -19.63 14.09
N LEU A 448 11.68 -19.64 12.99
CA LEU A 448 13.14 -19.51 13.03
C LEU A 448 13.56 -18.08 13.41
N LEU A 449 12.85 -17.08 12.90
CA LEU A 449 13.08 -15.67 13.26
C LEU A 449 12.67 -15.37 14.69
N GLU A 450 11.58 -15.95 15.18
CA GLU A 450 11.18 -15.83 16.58
C GLU A 450 12.25 -16.42 17.52
N LEU A 451 12.81 -17.59 17.16
CA LEU A 451 13.93 -18.17 17.91
C LEU A 451 15.15 -17.25 17.89
N ALA A 452 15.50 -16.69 16.73
CA ALA A 452 16.62 -15.76 16.60
C ALA A 452 16.40 -14.48 17.43
N ASP A 453 15.19 -13.91 17.45
CA ASP A 453 14.85 -12.74 18.28
C ASP A 453 15.02 -13.05 19.78
N ARG A 454 14.69 -14.26 20.22
CA ARG A 454 14.93 -14.72 21.61
C ARG A 454 16.42 -14.84 21.93
N GLU A 455 17.22 -15.39 21.01
CA GLU A 455 18.67 -15.49 21.19
C GLU A 455 19.31 -14.09 21.24
N PHE A 456 18.91 -13.17 20.37
CA PHE A 456 19.40 -11.78 20.40
C PHE A 456 19.01 -11.05 21.69
N SER A 457 17.79 -11.29 22.19
CA SER A 457 17.36 -10.76 23.48
C SER A 457 18.23 -11.29 24.62
N THR A 458 18.48 -12.61 24.63
CA THR A 458 19.33 -13.27 25.64
C THR A 458 20.77 -12.78 25.60
N ILE A 459 21.38 -12.66 24.41
CA ILE A 459 22.73 -12.12 24.23
C ILE A 459 22.82 -10.71 24.82
N ARG A 460 21.82 -9.87 24.54
CA ARG A 460 21.79 -8.50 25.05
C ARG A 460 21.60 -8.45 26.56
N ASP A 461 20.78 -9.30 27.13
CA ASP A 461 20.57 -9.34 28.59
C ASP A 461 21.83 -9.86 29.31
N LEU A 462 22.53 -10.86 28.75
CA LEU A 462 23.84 -11.30 29.27
C LEU A 462 24.90 -10.18 29.24
N LEU A 463 24.92 -9.38 28.17
CA LEU A 463 25.83 -8.23 28.07
C LEU A 463 25.47 -7.09 29.04
N ARG A 464 24.22 -7.02 29.52
CA ARG A 464 23.79 -6.07 30.57
C ARG A 464 24.15 -6.55 31.99
N GLU A 465 24.30 -7.86 32.20
CA GLU A 465 24.51 -8.47 33.52
C GLU A 465 25.99 -8.84 33.82
N GLY A 466 26.89 -8.75 32.83
CA GLY A 466 28.30 -9.13 32.98
C GLY A 466 29.14 -8.15 33.83
N PRO A 467 30.04 -8.62 34.72
CA PRO A 467 31.00 -7.75 35.40
C PRO A 467 32.03 -7.17 34.44
N THR A 468 32.36 -5.90 34.64
CA THR A 468 33.42 -5.11 34.02
C THR A 468 34.82 -5.65 34.37
N GLU A 469 35.25 -6.73 33.73
CA GLU A 469 36.65 -7.11 33.65
C GLU A 469 36.97 -7.56 32.22
N ALA A 470 37.37 -6.59 31.38
CA ALA A 470 38.09 -6.87 30.15
C ALA A 470 39.25 -5.87 30.07
N ASP A 471 40.41 -6.43 30.35
CA ASP A 471 41.73 -5.82 30.42
C ASP A 471 42.10 -4.94 29.21
N ASP A 472 42.88 -3.90 29.52
CA ASP A 472 43.90 -3.33 28.65
C ASP A 472 44.65 -4.47 27.93
N GLU A 473 44.39 -4.70 26.64
CA GLU A 473 45.38 -5.21 25.68
C GLU A 473 44.83 -5.24 24.24
N GLY A 474 45.28 -4.26 23.44
CA GLY A 474 45.60 -4.41 22.02
C GLY A 474 44.47 -4.58 21.00
N ASP A 475 44.15 -3.51 20.27
CA ASP A 475 44.25 -3.60 18.80
C ASP A 475 44.47 -2.22 18.15
N ASP A 476 45.61 -2.11 17.50
CA ASP A 476 46.21 -0.91 16.91
C ASP A 476 45.77 -0.79 15.43
N GLU A 477 44.46 -0.87 15.18
CA GLU A 477 43.87 -0.50 13.87
C GLU A 477 43.42 0.97 13.95
N ARG A 478 44.38 1.86 13.68
CA ARG A 478 44.14 3.28 13.43
C ARG A 478 43.31 3.43 12.16
N ASP A 479 42.00 3.56 12.32
CA ASP A 479 41.16 4.21 11.31
C ASP A 479 41.67 5.64 11.09
N ASP A 480 41.73 6.03 9.82
CA ASP A 480 42.36 7.23 9.25
C ASP A 480 41.62 8.55 9.65
N TYR A 481 41.51 8.82 10.96
CA TYR A 481 40.99 10.07 11.51
C TYR A 481 42.11 11.09 11.70
N ASP A 482 41.85 12.30 11.22
CA ASP A 482 42.72 13.48 11.29
C ASP A 482 43.25 13.70 12.72
N ASP A 483 44.57 13.53 12.94
CA ASP A 483 45.33 13.64 14.21
C ASP A 483 45.29 15.07 14.83
N HIS A 484 44.40 15.93 14.32
CA HIS A 484 44.17 17.30 14.73
C HIS A 484 42.73 17.58 15.18
N ASP A 485 41.86 16.58 15.22
CA ASP A 485 40.51 16.73 15.77
C ASP A 485 40.51 16.59 17.31
N PRO A 486 40.25 17.66 18.09
CA PRO A 486 40.25 17.59 19.55
C PRO A 486 39.01 16.88 20.14
N ARG A 487 38.14 16.29 19.31
CA ARG A 487 36.95 15.53 19.74
C ARG A 487 37.34 14.17 20.29
N ILE A 488 36.70 13.77 21.39
CA ILE A 488 36.70 12.37 21.85
C ILE A 488 36.01 11.53 20.77
N SER A 489 36.67 10.50 20.24
CA SER A 489 36.07 9.71 19.17
C SER A 489 34.81 8.98 19.67
N PRO A 490 33.81 8.72 18.80
CA PRO A 490 32.62 7.96 19.19
C PRO A 490 32.94 6.59 19.80
N ARG A 491 34.01 5.94 19.33
CA ARG A 491 34.49 4.64 19.82
C ARG A 491 35.07 4.74 21.23
N GLU A 492 35.93 5.72 21.47
CA GLU A 492 36.48 5.98 22.82
C GLU A 492 35.38 6.35 23.81
N LEU A 493 34.43 7.17 23.38
CA LEU A 493 33.29 7.57 24.21
C LEU A 493 32.38 6.36 24.53
N ALA A 494 32.14 5.47 23.57
CA ALA A 494 31.39 4.25 23.79
C ALA A 494 32.06 3.33 24.83
N ALA A 495 33.38 3.13 24.72
CA ALA A 495 34.14 2.33 25.68
C ALA A 495 34.10 2.94 27.10
N PHE A 496 34.29 4.26 27.20
CA PHE A 496 34.21 4.99 28.48
C PHE A 496 32.82 4.84 29.13
N LEU A 497 31.74 5.02 28.34
CA LEU A 497 30.38 4.93 28.86
C LEU A 497 29.97 3.49 29.21
N ALA A 498 30.52 2.49 28.54
CA ALA A 498 30.31 1.08 28.91
C ALA A 498 30.89 0.76 30.30
N GLY A 499 32.04 1.36 30.65
CA GLY A 499 32.61 1.26 32.00
C GLY A 499 31.86 2.05 33.06
N GLN A 500 31.34 3.23 32.71
CA GLN A 500 30.62 4.13 33.64
C GLN A 500 29.18 3.67 33.93
N TYR A 501 28.47 3.14 32.93
CA TYR A 501 27.07 2.75 33.01
C TYR A 501 26.89 1.27 32.65
N ALA A 502 27.41 0.38 33.49
CA ALA A 502 27.42 -1.07 33.25
C ALA A 502 26.02 -1.68 33.04
N ASP A 503 24.97 -1.06 33.57
CA ASP A 503 23.56 -1.48 33.45
C ASP A 503 22.81 -0.81 32.28
N ALA A 504 23.45 0.08 31.52
CA ALA A 504 22.82 0.78 30.41
C ALA A 504 22.89 -0.03 29.10
N GLY A 505 21.80 0.00 28.33
CA GLY A 505 21.80 -0.57 26.98
C GLY A 505 22.75 0.18 26.03
N TRP A 506 23.29 -0.54 25.04
CA TRP A 506 24.04 0.05 23.92
C TRP A 506 23.26 1.19 23.26
N SER A 507 23.90 2.30 22.88
CA SER A 507 23.25 3.35 22.09
C SER A 507 23.63 3.22 20.61
N ARG A 508 22.92 3.89 19.70
CA ARG A 508 23.31 3.90 18.28
C ARG A 508 24.63 4.64 18.05
N THR A 509 25.39 4.24 17.05
CA THR A 509 26.70 4.82 16.71
C THR A 509 26.64 6.33 16.40
N ASP A 510 25.57 6.77 15.75
CA ASP A 510 25.32 8.18 15.45
C ASP A 510 24.99 9.00 16.71
N HIS A 511 24.40 8.38 17.75
CA HIS A 511 24.19 9.05 19.03
C HIS A 511 25.53 9.36 19.74
N TYR A 512 26.51 8.46 19.65
CA TYR A 512 27.86 8.71 20.16
C TYR A 512 28.58 9.82 19.39
N ALA A 513 28.41 9.89 18.07
CA ALA A 513 28.97 10.98 17.26
C ALA A 513 28.33 12.33 17.61
N TRP A 514 27.02 12.35 17.81
CA TRP A 514 26.29 13.55 18.21
C TRP A 514 26.69 14.05 19.61
N ILE A 515 26.69 13.17 20.63
CA ILE A 515 27.02 13.57 22.01
C ILE A 515 28.51 13.93 22.14
N SER A 516 29.41 13.31 21.36
CA SER A 516 30.82 13.70 21.26
C SER A 516 30.97 15.15 20.78
N ALA A 517 30.18 15.57 19.79
CA ALA A 517 30.20 16.96 19.31
C ALA A 517 29.74 17.96 20.38
N LEU A 518 28.73 17.60 21.20
CA LEU A 518 28.27 18.42 22.32
C LEU A 518 29.30 18.51 23.45
N VAL A 519 29.96 17.40 23.77
CA VAL A 519 31.04 17.34 24.76
C VAL A 519 32.20 18.26 24.34
N LEU A 520 32.57 18.28 23.06
CA LEU A 520 33.53 19.24 22.54
C LEU A 520 33.03 20.69 22.67
N GLU A 521 31.76 20.97 22.38
CA GLU A 521 31.19 22.32 22.47
C GLU A 521 31.20 22.86 23.91
N LEU A 522 31.09 21.97 24.92
CA LEU A 522 31.31 22.30 26.34
C LEU A 522 32.77 22.62 26.69
N GLY A 523 33.70 22.39 25.75
CA GLY A 523 35.14 22.55 25.94
C GLY A 523 35.82 21.32 26.54
N ILE A 524 35.16 20.16 26.53
CA ILE A 524 35.71 18.91 27.05
C ILE A 524 36.36 18.15 25.88
N THR A 525 37.69 18.06 25.90
CA THR A 525 38.48 17.46 24.80
C THR A 525 39.18 16.16 25.19
N SER A 526 38.91 15.61 26.39
CA SER A 526 39.52 14.35 26.84
C SER A 526 38.60 13.57 27.77
N LEU A 527 38.73 12.24 27.78
CA LEU A 527 37.99 11.34 28.68
C LEU A 527 38.25 11.65 30.16
N ALA A 528 39.47 12.08 30.52
CA ALA A 528 39.80 12.48 31.88
C ALA A 528 39.00 13.72 32.33
N ALA A 529 38.90 14.73 31.46
CA ALA A 529 38.09 15.92 31.74
C ALA A 529 36.59 15.60 31.80
N LEU A 530 36.13 14.68 30.95
CA LEU A 530 34.75 14.19 30.99
C LEU A 530 34.45 13.45 32.30
N GLY A 531 35.31 12.52 32.71
CA GLY A 531 35.17 11.81 33.97
C GLY A 531 35.22 12.73 35.20
N GLU A 532 36.04 13.79 35.17
CA GLU A 532 36.05 14.81 36.23
C GLU A 532 34.73 15.57 36.29
N ALA A 533 34.19 15.99 35.14
CA ALA A 533 32.89 16.67 35.07
C ALA A 533 31.73 15.82 35.60
N LEU A 534 31.77 14.51 35.36
CA LEU A 534 30.73 13.58 35.78
C LEU A 534 30.89 13.09 37.24
N ARG A 535 32.06 13.26 37.86
CA ARG A 535 32.35 12.71 39.20
C ARG A 535 31.40 13.23 40.29
N SER A 536 30.89 14.45 40.15
CA SER A 536 29.95 15.05 41.10
C SER A 536 28.48 14.69 40.85
N VAL A 537 28.18 13.90 39.82
CA VAL A 537 26.82 13.48 39.48
C VAL A 537 26.44 12.31 40.38
N ASP A 538 25.34 12.49 41.12
CA ASP A 538 24.70 11.39 41.85
C ASP A 538 23.75 10.65 40.89
N ASP A 539 24.26 9.57 40.29
CA ASP A 539 23.53 8.78 39.30
C ASP A 539 22.26 8.10 39.86
N GLU A 540 22.20 7.86 41.18
CA GLU A 540 21.01 7.28 41.83
C GLU A 540 19.94 8.35 42.01
N ALA A 541 20.31 9.53 42.53
CA ALA A 541 19.39 10.67 42.65
C ALA A 541 18.91 11.17 41.28
N LEU A 542 19.78 11.17 40.26
CA LEU A 542 19.42 11.55 38.90
C LEU A 542 18.39 10.57 38.31
N ARG A 543 18.62 9.26 38.46
CA ARG A 543 17.66 8.23 38.03
C ARG A 543 16.31 8.35 38.73
N GLU A 544 16.33 8.58 40.04
CA GLU A 544 15.11 8.75 40.83
C GLU A 544 14.30 9.98 40.36
N ARG A 545 14.95 11.13 40.19
CA ARG A 545 14.29 12.36 39.70
C ARG A 545 13.77 12.24 38.28
N MET A 546 14.52 11.57 37.42
CA MET A 546 14.10 11.36 36.03
C MET A 546 12.96 10.35 35.93
N GLY A 547 12.85 9.43 36.88
CA GLY A 547 11.74 8.48 36.98
C GLY A 547 11.66 7.55 35.77
N TYR A 548 12.80 7.08 35.26
CA TYR A 548 12.80 6.25 34.06
C TYR A 548 12.02 4.96 34.26
N ARG A 549 11.01 4.73 33.43
CA ARG A 549 10.24 3.48 33.40
C ARG A 549 11.02 2.32 32.79
N TYR A 550 11.98 2.62 31.91
CA TYR A 550 12.89 1.67 31.25
C TYR A 550 14.35 2.13 31.42
N PRO A 551 15.34 1.21 31.46
CA PRO A 551 16.74 1.59 31.57
C PRO A 551 17.17 2.43 30.35
N PRO A 552 17.54 3.71 30.53
CA PRO A 552 17.95 4.55 29.40
C PRO A 552 19.31 4.07 28.86
N GLY A 553 19.51 4.22 27.55
CA GLY A 553 20.80 3.94 26.91
C GLY A 553 21.94 4.81 27.46
N ALA A 554 23.18 4.34 27.29
CA ALA A 554 24.37 4.98 27.85
C ALA A 554 24.54 6.45 27.41
N VAL A 555 24.24 6.78 26.15
CA VAL A 555 24.29 8.17 25.66
C VAL A 555 23.22 9.05 26.30
N ARG A 556 22.02 8.52 26.55
CA ARG A 556 20.94 9.25 27.21
C ARG A 556 21.28 9.59 28.66
N ARG A 557 21.94 8.67 29.37
CA ARG A 557 22.45 8.92 30.73
C ARG A 557 23.54 9.99 30.73
N LEU A 558 24.48 9.92 29.79
CA LEU A 558 25.49 10.96 29.63
C LEU A 558 24.84 12.32 29.36
N ASP A 559 23.83 12.37 28.48
CA ASP A 559 23.09 13.58 28.16
C ASP A 559 22.44 14.21 29.41
N ASP A 560 21.82 13.38 30.26
CA ASP A 560 21.23 13.85 31.52
C ASP A 560 22.27 14.27 32.56
N ALA A 561 23.38 13.56 32.66
CA ALA A 561 24.46 13.92 33.55
C ALA A 561 25.12 15.24 33.15
N LEU A 562 25.31 15.49 31.85
CA LEU A 562 25.81 16.77 31.33
C LEU A 562 24.79 17.91 31.56
N LEU A 563 23.49 17.66 31.36
CA LEU A 563 22.45 18.63 31.68
C LEU A 563 22.43 18.95 33.19
N TRP A 564 22.58 17.94 34.03
CA TRP A 564 22.65 18.11 35.49
C TRP A 564 23.83 18.99 35.93
N VAL A 565 25.02 18.76 35.35
CA VAL A 565 26.25 19.48 35.71
C VAL A 565 26.24 20.91 35.18
N TYR A 566 25.82 21.11 33.93
CA TYR A 566 26.01 22.37 33.21
C TYR A 566 24.74 23.22 33.09
N GLY A 567 23.55 22.67 33.35
CA GLY A 567 22.27 23.40 33.38
C GLY A 567 22.02 24.22 32.12
N ASP A 568 21.67 25.50 32.30
CA ASP A 568 21.44 26.45 31.19
C ASP A 568 22.59 26.51 30.18
N ARG A 569 23.85 26.35 30.63
CA ARG A 569 25.01 26.34 29.72
C ARG A 569 24.95 25.16 28.74
N TYR A 570 24.39 24.02 29.16
CA TYR A 570 24.16 22.87 28.28
C TYR A 570 22.99 23.12 27.33
N VAL A 571 21.91 23.70 27.85
CA VAL A 571 20.71 24.06 27.06
C VAL A 571 21.08 25.01 25.91
N ASP A 572 21.95 25.98 26.17
CA ASP A 572 22.31 27.05 25.25
C ASP A 572 23.40 26.67 24.22
N LEU A 573 23.87 25.42 24.23
CA LEU A 573 24.78 24.92 23.19
C LEU A 573 24.11 24.98 21.81
N ARG A 574 24.89 25.35 20.79
CA ARG A 574 24.44 25.41 19.39
C ARG A 574 23.92 24.06 18.93
N GLY A 575 24.59 22.96 19.28
CA GLY A 575 24.12 21.61 18.99
C GLY A 575 22.79 21.25 19.67
N ASN A 576 22.41 21.97 20.73
CA ASN A 576 21.16 21.76 21.47
C ASN A 576 20.03 22.75 21.09
N ALA A 577 20.29 23.72 20.21
CA ALA A 577 19.33 24.79 19.90
C ALA A 577 17.94 24.27 19.46
N HIS A 578 17.90 23.16 18.71
CA HIS A 578 16.66 22.54 18.24
C HIS A 578 15.85 21.84 19.34
N ARG A 579 16.46 21.53 20.49
CA ARG A 579 15.85 20.80 21.61
C ARG A 579 15.92 21.56 22.95
N ALA A 580 16.20 22.86 22.90
CA ALA A 580 16.36 23.69 24.09
C ALA A 580 15.10 23.73 24.97
N GLY A 581 13.90 23.69 24.37
CA GLY A 581 12.63 23.61 25.10
C GLY A 581 12.54 22.33 25.94
N ALA A 582 12.74 21.18 25.29
CA ALA A 582 12.76 19.87 25.95
C ALA A 582 13.82 19.77 27.05
N LEU A 583 15.03 20.30 26.82
CA LEU A 583 16.09 20.32 27.84
C LEU A 583 15.73 21.19 29.03
N ARG A 584 15.05 22.33 28.84
CA ARG A 584 14.59 23.16 29.97
C ARG A 584 13.52 22.46 30.80
N ALA A 585 12.54 21.83 30.15
CA ALA A 585 11.53 21.04 30.85
C ALA A 585 12.18 19.91 31.66
N ARG A 586 13.12 19.19 31.04
CA ARG A 586 13.89 18.14 31.70
C ARG A 586 14.73 18.63 32.87
N TRP A 587 15.36 19.79 32.72
CA TRP A 587 16.14 20.42 33.77
C TRP A 587 15.28 20.91 34.95
N ALA A 588 14.07 21.42 34.67
CA ALA A 588 13.09 21.76 35.71
C ALA A 588 12.67 20.52 36.51
N LYS A 589 12.37 19.40 35.82
CA LYS A 589 12.12 18.09 36.45
C LYS A 589 13.29 17.64 37.31
N MET A 590 14.52 17.73 36.79
CA MET A 590 15.74 17.43 37.54
C MET A 590 15.92 18.33 38.76
N ARG A 591 15.35 19.53 38.81
CA ARG A 591 15.41 20.43 39.98
C ARG A 591 14.26 20.21 40.97
N GLY A 592 13.22 19.45 40.59
CA GLY A 592 12.02 19.24 41.39
C GLY A 592 11.09 20.46 41.36
N GLU A 593 11.05 21.18 40.24
CA GLU A 593 10.25 22.39 40.03
C GLU A 593 8.92 22.12 39.28
N ASP A 594 8.52 20.85 39.15
CA ASP A 594 7.26 20.40 38.52
C ASP A 594 6.01 20.62 39.40
#